data_AF-A0A0V1CBC3-F1
#
_entry.id   AF-A0A0V1CBC3-F1
#
_cell.length_a   1.000
_cell.length_b   1.000
_cell.length_c   1.000
_cell.angle_alpha   90.00
_cell.angle_beta   90.00
_cell.angle_gamma   90.00
#
_symmetry.space_group_name_H-M   'P 1'
#
loop_
_entity.id
_entity.type
_entity.pdbx_description
1 polymer ?
#
loop_
_entity_poly.entity_id
_entity_poly.type
_entity_poly.pdbx_seq_one_letter_code
_entity_poly.pdbx_strand_id
1 'polypeptide(L)'
;MDRRSDKPARAEWQNLVPATSCSAQDMFDGSAKYGGVSLNQCLETGPNLQTNVVGLLLHFRQYQIAVQAAIEKMYLQIALLVEDRDACRFLWRNCVQDSSVRVYRLTRVCFGLACSPYLGMNVIKAHAEGNPEECML
;
A
#
# COMPACT_ATOMS: atom_id res chain seq x y z
N MET A 1 20.94 15.14 -27.30
CA MET A 1 20.26 16.25 -26.59
C MET A 1 19.20 15.64 -25.70
N ASP A 2 19.18 16.08 -24.46
CA ASP A 2 19.00 15.30 -23.24
C ASP A 2 17.52 15.00 -22.91
N ARG A 3 17.17 13.72 -22.63
CA ARG A 3 15.83 13.29 -22.17
C ARG A 3 15.78 13.22 -20.65
N ARG A 4 16.18 14.30 -19.98
CA ARG A 4 16.22 14.43 -18.51
C ARG A 4 15.63 15.76 -18.05
N SER A 5 14.35 16.03 -18.32
CA SER A 5 13.70 17.19 -17.69
C SER A 5 12.18 17.05 -17.65
N ASP A 6 11.64 16.00 -17.03
CA ASP A 6 10.21 16.00 -16.64
C ASP A 6 9.88 14.91 -15.60
N LYS A 7 10.77 14.71 -14.62
CA LYS A 7 10.38 14.06 -13.38
C LYS A 7 10.01 15.17 -12.40
N PRO A 8 8.76 15.30 -11.94
CA PRO A 8 8.49 16.18 -10.82
C PRO A 8 9.32 15.69 -9.63
N ALA A 9 10.13 16.59 -9.09
CA ALA A 9 10.96 16.33 -7.94
C ALA A 9 10.04 15.90 -6.79
N ARG A 10 10.44 14.85 -6.07
CA ARG A 10 9.79 14.28 -4.89
C ARG A 10 9.37 15.33 -3.82
N ALA A 11 9.89 16.55 -3.92
CA ALA A 11 9.65 17.68 -3.04
C ALA A 11 8.35 18.48 -3.31
N GLU A 12 7.74 18.40 -4.51
CA GLU A 12 6.55 19.23 -4.80
C GLU A 12 5.28 18.74 -4.09
N TRP A 13 5.21 17.47 -3.75
CA TRP A 13 4.04 16.87 -3.09
C TRP A 13 3.87 17.27 -1.63
N GLN A 14 4.94 17.70 -0.95
CA GLN A 14 4.90 18.06 0.47
C GLN A 14 4.30 19.44 0.74
N ASN A 15 4.18 20.30 -0.28
CA ASN A 15 3.79 21.71 -0.13
C ASN A 15 2.32 22.00 -0.46
N LEU A 16 1.54 21.00 -0.88
CA LEU A 16 0.13 21.17 -1.27
C LEU A 16 -0.86 20.81 -0.16
N VAL A 17 -0.38 20.31 0.98
CA VAL A 17 -1.21 19.99 2.14
C VAL A 17 -1.03 21.11 3.17
N PRO A 18 -2.05 21.94 3.45
CA PRO A 18 -1.97 22.86 4.58
C PRO A 18 -1.73 22.04 5.84
N ALA A 19 -0.87 22.52 6.74
CA ALA A 19 -0.56 21.89 8.02
C ALA A 19 -1.78 21.93 8.97
N THR A 20 -2.88 21.31 8.58
CA THR A 20 -3.91 20.84 9.50
C THR A 20 -3.34 19.65 10.26
N SER A 21 -3.61 19.57 11.55
CA SER A 21 -3.17 18.49 12.46
C SER A 21 -3.56 17.07 12.04
N CYS A 22 -4.31 16.93 10.94
CA CYS A 22 -4.59 15.68 10.27
C CYS A 22 -3.61 15.48 9.11
N SER A 23 -2.64 14.60 9.28
CA SER A 23 -1.90 14.04 8.14
C SER A 23 -2.91 13.26 7.29
N ALA A 24 -3.36 13.85 6.18
CA ALA A 24 -4.19 13.15 5.21
C ALA A 24 -3.35 12.02 4.61
N GLN A 25 -3.73 10.77 4.89
CA GLN A 25 -3.13 9.61 4.26
C GLN A 25 -3.93 9.29 3.00
N ASP A 26 -3.26 9.30 1.85
CA ASP A 26 -3.89 8.95 0.58
C ASP A 26 -4.35 7.49 0.61
N MET A 27 -5.67 7.28 0.57
CA MET A 27 -6.31 5.97 0.51
C MET A 27 -6.89 5.75 -0.88
N PHE A 28 -6.59 4.59 -1.47
CA PHE A 28 -7.14 4.21 -2.76
C PHE A 28 -8.51 3.55 -2.56
N ASP A 29 -9.55 4.10 -3.16
CA ASP A 29 -10.88 3.46 -3.13
C ASP A 29 -11.01 2.42 -4.26
N GLY A 30 -10.69 1.16 -3.94
CA GLY A 30 -10.92 0.02 -4.84
C GLY A 30 -12.37 -0.49 -4.84
N SER A 31 -13.25 0.06 -4.01
CA SER A 31 -14.64 -0.40 -3.84
C SER A 31 -15.63 0.31 -4.77
N ALA A 32 -15.23 1.44 -5.36
CA ALA A 32 -16.02 2.18 -6.33
C ALA A 32 -16.49 1.28 -7.48
N LYS A 33 -17.80 1.29 -7.74
CA LYS A 33 -18.43 0.45 -8.76
C LYS A 33 -18.60 1.22 -10.07
N TYR A 34 -18.24 0.60 -11.17
CA TYR A 34 -18.55 1.05 -12.51
C TYR A 34 -19.12 -0.13 -13.31
N GLY A 35 -20.27 0.06 -13.96
CA GLY A 35 -20.94 -1.04 -14.67
C GLY A 35 -21.33 -2.23 -13.77
N GLY A 36 -21.52 -1.99 -12.45
CA GLY A 36 -21.90 -3.02 -11.47
C GLY A 36 -20.76 -3.78 -10.82
N VAL A 37 -19.52 -3.61 -11.28
CA VAL A 37 -18.31 -4.27 -10.73
C VAL A 37 -17.35 -3.24 -10.12
N SER A 38 -16.62 -3.63 -9.08
CA SER A 38 -15.54 -2.81 -8.50
C SER A 38 -14.17 -3.47 -8.68
N LEU A 39 -13.09 -2.68 -8.58
CA LEU A 39 -11.73 -3.20 -8.69
C LEU A 39 -11.47 -4.30 -7.66
N ASN A 40 -11.90 -4.09 -6.41
CA ASN A 40 -11.73 -5.06 -5.32
C ASN A 40 -12.50 -6.37 -5.54
N GLN A 41 -13.53 -6.40 -6.40
CA GLN A 41 -14.21 -7.63 -6.79
C GLN A 41 -13.46 -8.39 -7.89
N CYS A 42 -12.67 -7.68 -8.70
CA CYS A 42 -11.86 -8.27 -9.77
C CYS A 42 -10.47 -8.73 -9.28
N LEU A 43 -10.01 -8.22 -8.13
CA LEU A 43 -8.74 -8.58 -7.54
C LEU A 43 -8.88 -9.84 -6.68
N GLU A 44 -7.90 -10.74 -6.78
CA GLU A 44 -7.81 -11.90 -5.90
C GLU A 44 -7.30 -11.48 -4.51
N THR A 45 -8.19 -11.53 -3.51
CA THR A 45 -7.87 -11.19 -2.11
C THR A 45 -6.81 -12.11 -1.49
N GLY A 46 -6.71 -13.35 -1.98
CA GLY A 46 -5.88 -14.40 -1.38
C GLY A 46 -6.44 -14.93 -0.05
N PRO A 47 -5.83 -15.99 0.52
CA PRO A 47 -6.22 -16.53 1.82
C PRO A 47 -5.91 -15.53 2.95
N ASN A 48 -6.72 -15.56 4.01
CA ASN A 48 -6.47 -14.71 5.16
C ASN A 48 -5.24 -15.22 5.96
N LEU A 49 -4.13 -14.50 5.85
CA LEU A 49 -2.89 -14.77 6.59
C LEU A 49 -2.76 -13.95 7.88
N GLN A 50 -3.80 -13.21 8.28
CA GLN A 50 -3.75 -12.42 9.51
C GLN A 50 -3.77 -13.33 10.74
N THR A 51 -2.79 -13.15 11.61
CA THR A 51 -2.76 -13.80 12.92
C THR A 51 -3.97 -13.35 13.75
N ASN A 52 -4.59 -14.29 14.46
CA ASN A 52 -5.65 -13.97 15.40
C ASN A 52 -5.12 -12.99 16.47
N VAL A 53 -5.66 -11.77 16.48
CA VAL A 53 -5.26 -10.70 17.40
C VAL A 53 -5.40 -11.13 18.86
N VAL A 54 -6.44 -11.89 19.20
CA VAL A 54 -6.63 -12.41 20.57
C VAL A 54 -5.51 -13.38 20.94
N GLY A 55 -5.17 -14.30 20.03
CA GLY A 55 -4.06 -15.23 20.23
C GLY A 55 -2.71 -14.50 20.39
N LEU A 56 -2.48 -13.47 19.58
CA LEU A 56 -1.28 -12.64 19.65
C LEU A 56 -1.18 -11.92 21.00
N LEU A 57 -2.26 -11.30 21.47
CA LEU A 57 -2.31 -10.62 22.76
C LEU A 57 -2.12 -11.58 23.95
N LEU A 58 -2.66 -12.79 23.86
CA LEU A 58 -2.45 -13.83 24.87
C LEU A 58 -0.99 -14.27 24.94
N HIS A 59 -0.32 -14.46 23.79
CA HIS A 59 1.12 -14.75 23.76
C HIS A 59 1.93 -13.59 24.35
N PHE A 60 1.63 -12.34 23.98
CA PHE A 60 2.31 -11.18 24.57
C PHE A 60 2.20 -11.12 26.10
N ARG A 61 1.10 -11.61 26.68
CA ARG A 61 0.91 -11.68 28.14
C ARG A 61 1.67 -12.81 28.83
N GLN A 62 2.09 -13.85 28.10
CA GLN A 62 2.84 -14.97 28.67
C GLN A 62 4.32 -14.62 28.88
N TYR A 63 4.87 -13.69 28.10
CA TYR A 63 6.27 -13.29 28.17
C TYR A 63 6.46 -12.02 28.99
N GLN A 64 7.60 -11.91 29.68
CA GLN A 64 7.94 -10.73 30.49
C GLN A 64 8.34 -9.53 29.61
N ILE A 65 8.82 -9.79 28.40
CA ILE A 65 9.30 -8.76 27.47
C ILE A 65 8.64 -9.00 26.12
N ALA A 66 8.10 -7.93 25.55
CA ALA A 66 7.43 -7.90 24.26
C ALA A 66 8.13 -6.89 23.35
N VAL A 67 8.48 -7.30 22.12
CA VAL A 67 9.02 -6.40 21.10
C VAL A 67 7.96 -6.18 20.03
N GLN A 68 7.72 -4.93 19.70
CA GLN A 68 6.82 -4.54 18.63
C GLN A 68 7.56 -3.58 17.69
N ALA A 69 7.48 -3.86 16.39
CA ALA A 69 8.00 -3.00 15.34
C ALA A 69 6.89 -2.70 14.34
N ALA A 70 6.88 -1.48 13.80
CA ALA A 70 5.99 -1.07 12.73
C ALA A 70 6.78 -0.84 11.45
N ILE A 71 6.33 -1.43 10.35
CA ILE A 71 6.95 -1.21 9.04
C ILE A 71 6.28 0.01 8.42
N GLU A 72 6.97 1.15 8.43
CA GLU A 72 6.46 2.37 7.82
C GLU A 72 6.18 2.13 6.33
N LYS A 73 4.97 2.44 5.88
CA LYS A 73 4.55 2.32 4.48
C LYS A 73 4.80 0.93 3.89
N MET A 74 4.56 -0.11 4.69
CA MET A 74 4.76 -1.52 4.33
C MET A 74 4.31 -1.89 2.90
N TYR A 75 3.06 -1.55 2.52
CA TYR A 75 2.53 -1.87 1.19
C TYR A 75 3.32 -1.19 0.06
N LEU A 76 3.75 0.05 0.27
CA LEU A 76 4.52 0.78 -0.73
C LEU A 76 5.92 0.17 -0.93
N GLN A 77 6.42 -0.67 -0.03
CA GLN A 77 7.69 -1.38 -0.26
C GLN A 77 7.54 -2.51 -1.30
N ILE A 78 6.33 -3.00 -1.52
CA ILE A 78 6.03 -4.11 -2.43
C ILE A 78 5.79 -3.57 -3.84
N ALA A 79 6.63 -3.96 -4.79
CA ALA A 79 6.49 -3.59 -6.19
C ALA A 79 5.44 -4.46 -6.90
N LEU A 80 4.62 -3.85 -7.75
CA LEU A 80 3.73 -4.57 -8.66
C LEU A 80 4.51 -4.99 -9.91
N LEU A 81 4.24 -6.22 -10.37
CA LEU A 81 4.70 -6.71 -11.66
C LEU A 81 4.20 -5.79 -12.76
N VAL A 82 5.01 -5.60 -13.81
CA VAL A 82 4.70 -4.65 -14.89
C VAL A 82 3.36 -4.96 -15.56
N GLU A 83 3.05 -6.25 -15.67
CA GLU A 83 1.82 -6.81 -16.25
C GLU A 83 0.57 -6.42 -15.44
N ASP A 84 0.67 -6.39 -14.11
CA ASP A 84 -0.47 -6.12 -13.21
C ASP A 84 -0.75 -4.63 -13.00
N ARG A 85 0.19 -3.74 -13.38
CA ARG A 85 0.05 -2.29 -13.17
C ARG A 85 -1.12 -1.69 -13.92
N ASP A 86 -1.51 -2.32 -15.04
CA ASP A 86 -2.62 -1.86 -15.86
C ASP A 86 -3.99 -2.11 -15.22
N ALA A 87 -4.09 -3.09 -14.32
CA ALA A 87 -5.29 -3.30 -13.51
C ALA A 87 -5.45 -2.21 -12.43
N CYS A 88 -4.34 -1.64 -11.95
CA CYS A 88 -4.31 -0.68 -10.85
C CYS A 88 -4.15 0.76 -11.34
N ARG A 89 -5.05 1.20 -12.22
CA ARG A 89 -5.09 2.58 -12.76
C ARG A 89 -5.96 3.50 -11.91
N PHE A 90 -5.60 4.78 -11.84
CA PHE A 90 -6.45 5.82 -11.27
C PHE A 90 -6.44 7.08 -12.09
N LEU A 91 -7.52 7.83 -11.93
CA LEU A 91 -7.68 9.15 -12.50
C LEU A 91 -7.26 10.19 -11.47
N TRP A 92 -6.51 11.18 -11.93
CA TRP A 92 -6.13 12.34 -11.12
C TRP A 92 -6.46 13.61 -11.88
N ARG A 93 -7.00 14.59 -11.17
CA ARG A 93 -7.13 15.96 -11.66
C ARG A 93 -6.71 16.92 -10.56
N ASN A 94 -6.14 18.05 -10.94
CA ASN A 94 -5.92 19.13 -9.97
C ASN A 94 -7.26 19.77 -9.62
N CYS A 95 -7.37 20.36 -8.43
CA CYS A 95 -8.59 21.02 -7.94
C CYS A 95 -9.00 22.28 -8.75
N VAL A 96 -8.37 22.52 -9.90
CA VAL A 96 -8.70 23.59 -10.83
C VAL A 96 -9.77 23.07 -11.80
N GLN A 97 -10.91 23.78 -11.82
CA GLN A 97 -12.00 23.55 -12.77
C GLN A 97 -11.43 23.65 -14.21
N ASP A 98 -11.83 22.74 -15.10
CA ASP A 98 -11.28 22.55 -16.46
C ASP A 98 -9.84 22.01 -16.61
N SER A 99 -9.18 21.59 -15.53
CA SER A 99 -7.93 20.81 -15.70
C SER A 99 -8.20 19.46 -16.37
N SER A 100 -7.29 19.05 -17.27
CA SER A 100 -7.35 17.75 -17.92
C SER A 100 -7.14 16.62 -16.92
N VAL A 101 -7.99 15.58 -17.03
CA VAL A 101 -7.85 14.38 -16.21
C VAL A 101 -6.67 13.57 -16.71
N ARG A 102 -5.73 13.25 -15.81
CA ARG A 102 -4.58 12.41 -16.09
C ARG A 102 -4.84 11.00 -15.57
N VAL A 103 -4.35 10.01 -16.31
CA VAL A 103 -4.40 8.60 -15.92
C VAL A 103 -3.05 8.18 -15.40
N TYR A 104 -3.00 7.67 -14.18
CA TYR A 104 -1.81 7.14 -13.54
C TYR A 104 -1.96 5.64 -13.31
N ARG A 105 -0.81 4.96 -13.14
CA ARG A 105 -0.73 3.52 -12.85
C ARG A 105 0.05 3.34 -11.55
N LEU A 106 -0.48 2.54 -10.65
CA LEU A 106 0.26 2.15 -9.45
C LEU A 106 1.44 1.26 -9.85
N THR A 107 2.61 1.53 -9.28
CA THR A 107 3.82 0.71 -9.45
C THR A 107 4.09 -0.17 -8.24
N ARG A 108 3.40 0.09 -7.14
CA ARG A 108 3.55 -0.51 -5.82
C ARG A 108 2.17 -0.78 -5.23
N VAL A 109 2.08 -1.73 -4.33
CA VAL A 109 0.83 -2.03 -3.61
C VAL A 109 0.45 -0.82 -2.76
N CYS A 110 -0.83 -0.42 -2.79
CA CYS A 110 -1.33 0.71 -2.02
C CYS A 110 -2.36 0.27 -0.97
N PHE A 111 -2.69 1.20 -0.07
CA PHE A 111 -3.75 0.97 0.91
C PHE A 111 -5.13 1.06 0.23
N GLY A 112 -6.01 0.10 0.52
CA GLY A 112 -7.41 0.09 0.04
C GLY A 112 -7.71 -0.91 -1.10
N LEU A 113 -6.72 -1.66 -1.57
CA LEU A 113 -6.95 -2.82 -2.44
C LEU A 113 -7.27 -4.07 -1.59
N ALA A 114 -8.16 -4.93 -2.10
CA ALA A 114 -8.55 -6.17 -1.45
C ALA A 114 -7.36 -7.13 -1.24
N CYS A 115 -6.41 -7.18 -2.19
CA CYS A 115 -5.24 -8.05 -2.12
C CYS A 115 -4.11 -7.52 -1.22
N SER A 116 -4.13 -6.24 -0.82
CA SER A 116 -3.03 -5.62 -0.07
C SER A 116 -2.69 -6.33 1.24
N PRO A 117 -3.65 -6.71 2.10
CA PRO A 117 -3.35 -7.39 3.35
C PRO A 117 -2.64 -8.74 3.14
N TYR A 118 -3.10 -9.52 2.16
CA TYR A 118 -2.49 -10.80 1.83
C TYR A 118 -1.07 -10.63 1.30
N LEU A 119 -0.87 -9.76 0.29
CA LEU A 119 0.45 -9.48 -0.28
C LEU A 119 1.43 -8.99 0.79
N GLY A 120 0.95 -8.12 1.67
CA GLY A 120 1.71 -7.62 2.80
C GLY A 120 2.20 -8.74 3.72
N MET A 121 1.27 -9.55 4.25
CA MET A 121 1.60 -10.61 5.20
C MET A 121 2.47 -11.69 4.56
N ASN A 122 2.21 -12.04 3.29
CA ASN A 122 2.97 -13.04 2.58
C ASN A 122 4.44 -12.60 2.39
N VAL A 123 4.66 -11.33 2.06
CA VAL A 123 6.02 -10.77 1.93
C VAL A 123 6.76 -10.82 3.28
N ILE A 124 6.12 -10.40 4.38
CA ILE A 124 6.75 -10.47 5.72
C ILE A 124 7.12 -11.92 6.04
N LYS A 125 6.17 -12.84 5.86
CA LYS A 125 6.38 -14.27 6.15
C LYS A 125 7.54 -14.83 5.33
N ALA A 126 7.58 -14.56 4.03
CA ALA A 126 8.64 -15.01 3.15
C ALA A 126 10.02 -14.43 3.56
N HIS A 127 10.08 -13.18 4.02
CA HIS A 127 11.32 -12.59 4.52
C HIS A 127 11.77 -13.23 5.84
N ALA A 128 10.84 -13.52 6.76
CA ALA A 128 11.15 -14.17 8.03
C ALA A 128 11.63 -15.62 7.84
N GLU A 129 11.00 -16.38 6.94
CA GLU A 129 11.40 -17.76 6.61
C GLU A 129 12.73 -17.80 5.84
N GLY A 130 13.03 -16.78 5.03
CA GLY A 130 14.24 -16.68 4.23
C GLY A 130 15.49 -16.20 4.97
N ASN A 131 15.35 -15.59 6.16
CA ASN A 131 16.46 -15.05 6.97
C ASN A 131 16.37 -15.54 8.43
N PRO A 132 16.41 -16.86 8.68
CA PRO A 132 16.19 -17.42 10.02
C PRO A 132 17.24 -16.96 11.05
N GLU A 133 18.46 -16.64 10.61
CA GLU A 133 19.55 -16.14 11.45
C GLU A 133 19.31 -14.72 11.99
N GLU A 134 18.55 -13.88 11.28
CA GLU A 134 18.19 -12.53 11.75
C GLU A 134 16.94 -12.54 12.65
N CYS A 135 16.12 -13.59 12.54
CA CYS A 135 14.90 -13.76 13.34
C CYS A 135 15.13 -14.42 14.71
N MET A 136 16.33 -14.92 15.02
CA MET A 136 16.68 -15.44 16.35
C MET A 136 17.07 -14.30 17.30
N LEU A 137 16.07 -13.58 17.80
CA LEU A 137 16.16 -12.76 19.01
C LEU A 137 15.38 -13.41 20.16
#